data_AF-A0A920LRT1-F1
#
_entry.id   AF-A0A920LRT1-F1
#
_cell.length_a   1.000
_cell.length_b   1.000
_cell.length_c   1.000
_cell.angle_alpha   90.00
_cell.angle_beta   90.00
_cell.angle_gamma   90.00
#
_symmetry.space_group_name_H-M   'P 1'
#
loop_
_entity.id
_entity.type
_entity.pdbx_description
1 polymer ?
#
loop_
_entity_poly.entity_id
_entity_poly.type
_entity_poly.pdbx_seq_one_letter_code
_entity_poly.pdbx_strand_id
1 'polypeptide(L)'
;MSAVTIQTEPSIWEKTPLVEIVLGVRAILPLVLFLMAVLFLVLKSSLPNRMITIYGLALSIIGMCIFNIGLTYGLGAIGAQTGSVLPAAFMELPISQFSPIYPELVGLAIVIGFAFLLGFGATLAEPALNALGITVQNLTNGAFKKEMLMYSVASGVAIGIALGISKLVLGFDLMMVLLPLYGVGICSPLYLQRSL
;
A
#
# COMPACT_ATOMS: atom_id res chain seq x y z
N MET A 1 -28.50 -27.73 27.28
CA MET A 1 -27.36 -28.57 26.85
C MET A 1 -26.60 -27.78 25.79
N SER A 2 -25.51 -27.14 26.21
CA SER A 2 -24.75 -26.17 25.42
C SER A 2 -23.92 -26.87 24.36
N ALA A 3 -24.14 -26.56 23.09
CA ALA A 3 -23.28 -27.00 22.00
C ALA A 3 -21.97 -26.21 22.08
N VAL A 4 -20.92 -26.86 22.55
CA VAL A 4 -19.55 -26.39 22.45
C VAL A 4 -19.21 -26.34 20.95
N THR A 5 -19.24 -25.15 20.36
CA THR A 5 -18.63 -24.90 19.06
C THR A 5 -17.12 -25.07 19.25
N ILE A 6 -16.60 -26.22 18.83
CA ILE A 6 -15.16 -26.47 18.74
C ILE A 6 -14.62 -25.45 17.73
N GLN A 7 -14.05 -24.37 18.24
CA GLN A 7 -13.21 -23.45 17.48
C GLN A 7 -12.08 -24.29 16.92
N THR A 8 -12.04 -24.42 15.59
CA THR A 8 -10.96 -25.10 14.88
C THR A 8 -9.70 -24.28 15.13
N GLU A 9 -8.80 -24.79 15.99
CA GLU A 9 -7.49 -24.18 16.17
C GLU A 9 -6.78 -24.11 14.81
N PRO A 10 -6.29 -22.94 14.38
CA PRO A 10 -5.63 -22.81 13.09
C PRO A 10 -4.37 -23.67 13.08
N SER A 11 -4.32 -24.57 12.10
CA SER A 11 -3.27 -25.55 11.87
C SER A 11 -1.90 -24.88 11.77
N ILE A 12 -0.89 -25.48 12.40
CA ILE A 12 0.52 -25.06 12.42
C ILE A 12 1.09 -24.85 10.99
N TRP A 13 0.44 -25.44 9.97
CA TRP A 13 0.79 -25.31 8.56
C TRP A 13 0.32 -24.00 7.90
N GLU A 14 -0.70 -23.32 8.44
CA GLU A 14 -1.14 -21.98 7.99
C GLU A 14 -0.25 -20.85 8.52
N LYS A 15 0.57 -21.12 9.55
CA LYS A 15 1.56 -20.19 10.10
C LYS A 15 2.91 -20.26 9.40
N THR A 16 3.03 -20.98 8.29
CA THR A 16 4.34 -21.17 7.67
C THR A 16 4.79 -19.90 6.93
N PRO A 17 5.94 -19.30 7.29
CA PRO A 17 6.49 -18.14 6.58
C PRO A 17 6.80 -18.45 5.11
N LEU A 18 6.78 -19.74 4.73
CA LEU A 18 6.95 -20.20 3.35
C LEU A 18 5.84 -19.73 2.41
N VAL A 19 4.59 -19.66 2.86
CA VAL A 19 3.49 -19.20 2.00
C VAL A 19 3.68 -17.72 1.66
N GLU A 20 4.05 -16.89 2.63
CA GLU A 20 4.32 -15.47 2.39
C GLU A 20 5.56 -15.24 1.53
N ILE A 21 6.63 -16.02 1.74
CA ILE A 21 7.81 -15.98 0.86
C ILE A 21 7.43 -16.36 -0.57
N VAL A 22 6.63 -17.41 -0.77
CA VAL A 22 6.19 -17.84 -2.11
C VAL A 22 5.30 -16.79 -2.75
N LEU A 23 4.41 -16.14 -1.99
CA LEU A 23 3.59 -15.03 -2.49
C LEU A 23 4.43 -13.80 -2.85
N GLY A 24 5.41 -13.44 -2.02
CA GLY A 24 6.34 -12.34 -2.28
C GLY A 24 7.19 -12.60 -3.53
N VAL A 25 7.75 -13.81 -3.66
CA VAL A 25 8.48 -14.23 -4.87
C VAL A 25 7.56 -14.20 -6.09
N ARG A 26 6.32 -14.68 -5.96
CA ARG A 26 5.32 -14.66 -7.05
C ARG A 26 4.92 -13.24 -7.45
N ALA A 27 5.04 -12.23 -6.58
CA ALA A 27 4.77 -10.83 -6.92
C ALA A 27 5.96 -10.18 -7.66
N ILE A 28 7.19 -10.52 -7.28
CA ILE A 28 8.42 -9.90 -7.84
C ILE A 28 8.84 -10.55 -9.16
N LEU A 29 8.75 -11.88 -9.23
CA LEU A 29 9.21 -12.66 -10.37
C LEU A 29 8.56 -12.22 -11.69
N PRO A 30 7.24 -11.97 -11.78
CA PRO A 30 6.61 -11.47 -13.01
C PRO A 30 7.13 -10.09 -13.43
N LEU A 31 7.33 -9.18 -12.47
CA LEU A 31 7.86 -7.84 -12.72
C LEU A 31 9.28 -7.93 -13.28
N VAL A 32 10.15 -8.70 -12.64
CA VAL A 32 11.56 -8.88 -13.04
C VAL A 32 11.64 -9.57 -14.40
N LEU A 33 10.82 -10.59 -14.64
CA LEU A 33 10.79 -11.33 -15.90
C LEU A 33 10.26 -10.44 -17.04
N PHE A 34 9.21 -9.66 -16.78
CA PHE A 34 8.72 -8.65 -17.72
C PHE A 34 9.80 -7.62 -18.06
N LEU A 35 10.50 -7.09 -17.04
CA LEU A 35 11.59 -6.14 -17.25
C LEU A 35 12.73 -6.76 -18.07
N MET A 36 13.13 -8.00 -17.77
CA MET A 36 14.14 -8.73 -18.55
C MET A 36 13.70 -8.94 -20.00
N ALA A 37 12.43 -9.29 -20.22
CA ALA A 37 11.87 -9.47 -21.55
C ALA A 37 11.88 -8.16 -22.35
N VAL A 38 11.50 -7.03 -21.74
CA VAL A 38 11.54 -5.71 -22.39
C VAL A 38 12.98 -5.30 -22.72
N LEU A 39 13.94 -5.49 -21.80
CA LEU A 39 15.35 -5.18 -22.06
C LEU A 39 15.94 -5.99 -23.23
N PHE A 40 15.67 -7.30 -23.27
CA PHE A 40 16.21 -8.19 -24.31
C PHE A 40 15.48 -8.07 -25.65
N LEU A 41 14.15 -7.96 -25.64
CA LEU A 41 13.32 -8.03 -26.85
C LEU A 41 13.03 -6.65 -27.45
N VAL A 42 12.72 -5.63 -26.62
CA VAL A 42 12.38 -4.28 -27.10
C VAL A 42 13.62 -3.40 -27.19
N LEU A 43 14.44 -3.35 -26.13
CA LEU A 43 15.57 -2.43 -26.06
C LEU A 43 16.86 -2.98 -26.71
N LYS A 44 16.95 -4.30 -26.90
CA LYS A 44 18.14 -5.01 -27.42
C LYS A 44 19.47 -4.60 -26.74
N SER A 45 19.40 -4.14 -25.49
CA SER A 45 20.57 -3.68 -24.74
C SER A 45 21.18 -4.84 -23.94
N SER A 46 22.49 -5.00 -24.00
CA SER A 46 23.22 -5.91 -23.10
C SER A 46 23.32 -5.30 -21.71
N LEU A 47 23.18 -6.12 -20.66
CA LEU A 47 23.38 -5.68 -19.27
C LEU A 47 24.85 -5.27 -19.05
N PRO A 48 25.13 -4.03 -18.61
CA PRO A 48 26.45 -3.64 -18.14
C PRO A 48 26.86 -4.50 -16.94
N ASN A 49 28.01 -5.17 -17.02
CA ASN A 49 28.52 -6.06 -15.97
C ASN A 49 27.51 -7.10 -15.46
N ARG A 50 27.11 -8.02 -16.35
CA ARG A 50 26.16 -9.12 -16.10
C ARG A 50 26.29 -9.79 -14.71
N MET A 51 27.51 -10.03 -14.23
CA MET A 51 27.73 -10.64 -12.92
C MET A 51 27.23 -9.76 -11.77
N ILE A 52 27.56 -8.46 -11.78
CA ILE A 52 27.16 -7.52 -10.72
C ILE A 52 25.64 -7.36 -10.70
N THR A 53 25.00 -7.27 -11.87
CA THR A 53 23.52 -7.18 -11.96
C THR A 53 22.84 -8.43 -11.44
N ILE A 54 23.36 -9.64 -11.73
CA ILE A 54 22.80 -10.89 -11.22
C ILE A 54 22.95 -10.99 -9.70
N TYR A 55 24.12 -10.65 -9.16
CA TYR A 55 24.32 -10.64 -7.71
C TYR A 55 23.45 -9.58 -7.02
N GLY A 56 23.32 -8.39 -7.58
CA GLY A 56 22.45 -7.33 -7.07
C GLY A 56 20.97 -7.73 -7.08
N LEU A 57 20.51 -8.37 -8.17
CA LEU A 57 19.15 -8.88 -8.28
C LEU A 57 18.90 -10.01 -7.27
N ALA A 58 19.82 -10.97 -7.13
CA ALA A 58 19.70 -12.05 -6.15
C ALA A 58 19.66 -11.50 -4.71
N LEU A 59 20.54 -10.56 -4.38
CA LEU A 59 20.57 -9.92 -3.06
C LEU A 59 19.30 -9.11 -2.79
N SER A 60 18.74 -8.44 -3.80
CA SER A 60 17.48 -7.70 -3.70
C SER A 60 16.29 -8.63 -3.45
N ILE A 61 16.22 -9.79 -4.11
CA ILE A 61 15.15 -10.79 -3.88
C ILE A 61 15.24 -11.33 -2.46
N ILE A 62 16.44 -11.73 -2.01
CA ILE A 62 16.65 -12.22 -0.64
C ILE A 62 16.28 -11.14 0.39
N GLY A 63 16.76 -9.91 0.18
CA GLY A 63 16.45 -8.77 1.04
C GLY A 63 14.96 -8.48 1.12
N MET A 64 14.25 -8.53 -0.01
CA MET A 64 12.80 -8.33 -0.06
C MET A 64 12.04 -9.46 0.66
N CYS A 65 12.49 -10.71 0.57
CA CYS A 65 11.89 -11.82 1.32
C CYS A 65 12.07 -11.63 2.83
N ILE A 66 13.28 -11.32 3.30
CA ILE A 66 13.55 -11.08 4.74
C ILE A 66 12.74 -9.87 5.23
N PHE A 67 12.71 -8.79 4.45
CA PHE A 67 11.94 -7.59 4.78
C PHE A 67 10.45 -7.86 4.85
N ASN A 68 9.88 -8.62 3.91
CA ASN A 68 8.45 -8.95 3.89
C ASN A 68 8.04 -9.76 5.13
N ILE A 69 8.85 -10.75 5.53
CA ILE A 69 8.65 -11.49 6.80
C ILE A 69 8.67 -10.51 7.99
N GLY A 70 9.65 -9.60 8.04
CA GLY A 70 9.73 -8.59 9.10
C GLY A 70 8.54 -7.63 9.13
N LEU A 71 8.03 -7.24 7.95
CA LEU A 71 6.84 -6.41 7.82
C LEU A 71 5.60 -7.16 8.34
N THR A 72 5.36 -8.40 7.94
CA THR A 72 4.15 -9.13 8.34
C THR A 72 4.17 -9.48 9.83
N TYR A 73 5.23 -10.15 10.29
CA TYR A 73 5.28 -10.69 11.65
C TYR A 73 5.72 -9.67 12.71
N GLY A 74 6.41 -8.59 12.30
CA GLY A 74 6.82 -7.50 13.19
C GLY A 74 5.82 -6.36 13.18
N LEU A 75 5.90 -5.53 12.13
CA LEU A 75 5.12 -4.29 12.03
C LEU A 75 3.61 -4.55 11.86
N GLY A 76 3.23 -5.55 11.06
CA GLY A 76 1.86 -5.95 10.82
C GLY A 76 1.18 -6.50 12.06
N ALA A 77 1.87 -7.35 12.83
CA ALA A 77 1.36 -7.88 14.09
C ALA A 77 1.13 -6.78 15.16
N ILE A 78 2.02 -5.80 15.24
CA ILE A 78 1.85 -4.64 16.13
C ILE A 78 0.71 -3.75 15.61
N GLY A 79 0.66 -3.50 14.30
CA GLY A 79 -0.39 -2.72 13.66
C GLY A 79 -1.79 -3.30 13.85
N ALA A 80 -1.94 -4.63 13.78
CA ALA A 80 -3.22 -5.31 14.01
C ALA A 80 -3.68 -5.21 15.48
N GLN A 81 -2.75 -5.38 16.42
CA GLN A 81 -3.03 -5.22 17.85
C GLN A 81 -3.44 -3.78 18.18
N THR A 82 -2.66 -2.78 17.77
CA THR A 82 -2.99 -1.38 18.01
C THR A 82 -4.25 -0.94 17.24
N GLY A 83 -4.42 -1.42 16.00
CA GLY A 83 -5.54 -1.07 15.12
C GLY A 83 -6.89 -1.68 15.52
N SER A 84 -6.91 -2.75 16.32
CA SER A 84 -8.15 -3.31 16.90
C SER A 84 -8.62 -2.55 18.14
N VAL A 85 -7.69 -1.96 18.90
CA VAL A 85 -7.99 -1.19 20.11
C VAL A 85 -8.32 0.26 19.80
N LEU A 86 -7.75 0.82 18.72
CA LEU A 86 -7.99 2.22 18.33
C LEU A 86 -9.48 2.53 18.09
N PRO A 87 -10.24 1.77 17.28
CA PRO A 87 -11.67 2.03 17.08
C PRO A 87 -12.52 1.71 18.32
N ALA A 88 -12.12 0.69 19.11
CA ALA A 88 -12.81 0.31 20.35
C ALA A 88 -12.71 1.38 21.45
N ALA A 89 -11.74 2.28 21.38
CA ALA A 89 -11.60 3.42 22.30
C ALA A 89 -12.53 4.60 21.97
N PHE A 90 -13.15 4.61 20.77
CA PHE A 90 -13.94 5.76 20.27
C PHE A 90 -15.34 5.41 19.73
N MET A 91 -15.68 4.12 19.59
CA MET A 91 -17.01 3.62 19.22
C MET A 91 -17.64 2.81 20.37
N GLU A 92 -18.95 2.94 20.58
CA GLU A 92 -19.69 2.08 21.51
C GLU A 92 -19.76 0.64 20.97
N LEU A 93 -18.87 -0.22 21.45
CA LEU A 93 -18.98 -1.67 21.23
C LEU A 93 -19.76 -2.31 22.40
N PRO A 94 -20.68 -3.25 22.14
CA PRO A 94 -21.53 -3.91 23.14
C PRO A 94 -20.78 -4.90 24.05
N ILE A 95 -19.48 -4.74 24.26
CA ILE A 95 -18.59 -5.66 24.99
C ILE A 95 -18.00 -5.03 26.28
N SER A 96 -18.15 -3.73 26.54
CA SER A 96 -17.60 -3.11 27.77
C SER A 96 -18.46 -1.97 28.34
N GLN A 97 -18.67 -2.00 29.67
CA GLN A 97 -19.56 -1.17 30.50
C GLN A 97 -19.05 0.26 30.78
N PHE A 98 -18.00 0.72 30.08
CA PHE A 98 -17.45 2.07 30.20
C PHE A 98 -17.17 2.63 28.81
N SER A 99 -18.22 3.11 28.16
CA SER A 99 -18.13 3.97 26.98
C SER A 99 -19.17 5.09 27.14
N PRO A 100 -18.92 6.34 26.71
CA PRO A 100 -17.74 6.89 25.99
C PRO A 100 -16.80 7.80 26.83
N ILE A 101 -15.50 7.89 26.48
CA ILE A 101 -14.49 8.82 27.06
C ILE A 101 -14.19 10.04 26.14
N TYR A 102 -14.49 9.99 24.84
CA TYR A 102 -14.32 11.11 23.88
C TYR A 102 -15.53 11.24 22.92
N PRO A 103 -15.80 12.43 22.33
CA PRO A 103 -16.82 12.59 21.31
C PRO A 103 -16.44 11.83 20.02
N GLU A 104 -17.40 11.11 19.44
CA GLU A 104 -17.27 10.28 18.23
C GLU A 104 -16.58 11.03 17.06
N LEU A 105 -16.88 12.33 16.91
CA LEU A 105 -16.29 13.19 15.90
C LEU A 105 -14.77 13.34 16.02
N VAL A 106 -14.25 13.40 17.25
CA VAL A 106 -12.82 13.61 17.52
C VAL A 106 -12.04 12.34 17.25
N GLY A 107 -12.56 11.18 17.65
CA GLY A 107 -11.96 9.88 17.34
C GLY A 107 -11.86 9.64 15.83
N LEU A 108 -12.94 9.93 15.11
CA LEU A 108 -13.00 9.79 13.65
C LEU A 108 -12.02 10.74 12.94
N ALA A 109 -11.91 11.99 13.41
CA ALA A 109 -10.93 12.95 12.89
C ALA A 109 -9.48 12.50 13.11
N ILE A 110 -9.16 11.91 14.27
CA ILE A 110 -7.82 11.40 14.59
C ILE A 110 -7.45 10.24 13.67
N VAL A 111 -8.36 9.28 13.48
CA VAL A 111 -8.13 8.12 12.61
C VAL A 111 -7.90 8.54 11.17
N ILE A 112 -8.73 9.45 10.64
CA ILE A 112 -8.57 9.99 9.28
C ILE A 112 -7.28 10.80 9.15
N GLY A 113 -6.95 11.64 10.13
CA GLY A 113 -5.71 12.41 10.14
C GLY A 113 -4.47 11.53 10.16
N PHE A 114 -4.48 10.47 10.98
CA PHE A 114 -3.41 9.49 11.05
C PHE A 114 -3.27 8.70 9.74
N ALA A 115 -4.39 8.25 9.17
CA ALA A 115 -4.45 7.60 7.86
C ALA A 115 -3.86 8.45 6.74
N PHE A 116 -4.24 9.74 6.70
CA PHE A 116 -3.71 10.70 5.74
C PHE A 116 -2.19 10.85 5.88
N LEU A 117 -1.70 11.01 7.12
CA LEU A 117 -0.28 11.22 7.39
C LEU A 117 0.56 9.98 7.07
N LEU A 118 0.07 8.78 7.40
CA LEU A 118 0.71 7.52 7.00
C LEU A 118 0.71 7.33 5.49
N GLY A 119 -0.39 7.64 4.81
CA GLY A 119 -0.47 7.56 3.35
C GLY A 119 0.54 8.49 2.68
N PHE A 120 0.56 9.75 3.11
CA PHE A 120 1.51 10.76 2.62
C PHE A 120 2.96 10.36 2.90
N GLY A 121 3.26 9.93 4.13
CA GLY A 121 4.59 9.53 4.57
C GLY A 121 5.09 8.28 3.82
N ALA A 122 4.23 7.28 3.60
CA ALA A 122 4.58 6.07 2.86
C ALA A 122 4.97 6.39 1.42
N THR A 123 4.21 7.28 0.74
CA THR A 123 4.53 7.69 -0.64
C THR A 123 5.84 8.49 -0.73
N LEU A 124 6.13 9.35 0.25
CA LEU A 124 7.40 10.09 0.29
C LEU A 124 8.59 9.19 0.64
N ALA A 125 8.37 8.17 1.48
CA ALA A 125 9.40 7.21 1.85
C ALA A 125 9.73 6.22 0.72
N GLU A 126 8.90 6.13 -0.32
CA GLU A 126 9.08 5.17 -1.40
C GLU A 126 10.28 5.55 -2.31
N PRO A 127 11.37 4.76 -2.28
CA PRO A 127 12.58 5.10 -3.04
C PRO A 127 12.37 5.01 -4.56
N ALA A 128 11.43 4.17 -5.01
CA ALA A 128 11.09 4.02 -6.42
C ALA A 128 10.46 5.29 -7.00
N LEU A 129 9.57 5.95 -6.25
CA LEU A 129 8.94 7.21 -6.68
C LEU A 129 9.97 8.35 -6.74
N ASN A 130 10.89 8.42 -5.77
CA ASN A 130 11.98 9.39 -5.79
C ASN A 130 12.90 9.18 -7.02
N ALA A 131 13.21 7.92 -7.38
CA ALA A 131 13.98 7.61 -8.58
C ALA A 131 13.26 8.03 -9.86
N LEU A 132 11.95 7.78 -9.97
CA LEU A 132 11.11 8.22 -11.09
C LEU A 132 11.05 9.75 -11.20
N GLY A 133 10.97 10.45 -10.07
CA GLY A 133 10.99 11.91 -10.05
C GLY A 133 12.28 12.49 -10.63
N ILE A 134 13.42 11.86 -10.34
CA ILE A 134 14.72 12.26 -10.91
C ILE A 134 14.77 12.01 -12.41
N THR A 135 14.26 10.87 -12.91
CA THR A 135 14.26 10.58 -14.35
C THR A 135 13.35 11.54 -15.12
N VAL A 136 12.15 11.83 -14.60
CA VAL A 136 11.24 12.83 -15.20
C VAL A 136 11.86 14.23 -15.20
N GLN A 137 12.53 14.62 -14.10
CA GLN A 137 13.22 15.90 -14.04
C GLN A 137 14.34 16.00 -15.08
N ASN A 138 15.11 14.93 -15.28
CA ASN A 138 16.19 14.88 -16.28
C ASN A 138 15.66 14.90 -17.71
N LEU A 139 14.56 14.18 -17.99
CA LEU A 139 13.94 14.14 -19.33
C LEU A 139 13.28 15.47 -19.72
N THR A 140 12.84 16.26 -18.74
CA THR A 140 12.14 17.54 -18.96
C THR A 140 13.07 18.75 -18.88
N ASN A 141 14.40 18.55 -18.88
CA ASN A 141 15.40 19.62 -18.69
C ASN A 141 15.11 20.49 -17.45
N GLY A 142 14.62 19.89 -16.37
CA GLY A 142 14.30 20.60 -15.12
C GLY A 142 13.00 21.40 -15.15
N ALA A 143 12.20 21.33 -16.22
CA ALA A 143 10.87 21.96 -16.26
C ALA A 143 9.93 21.34 -15.21
N PHE A 144 10.05 20.04 -14.93
CA PHE A 144 9.36 19.37 -13.83
C PHE A 144 10.34 19.00 -12.72
N LYS A 145 10.20 19.60 -11.54
CA LYS A 145 11.01 19.25 -10.37
C LYS A 145 10.52 17.93 -9.76
N LYS A 146 11.45 17.09 -9.29
CA LYS A 146 11.14 15.83 -8.58
C LYS A 146 10.18 16.04 -7.41
N GLU A 147 10.35 17.12 -6.66
CA GLU A 147 9.55 17.44 -5.46
C GLU A 147 8.10 17.73 -5.83
N MET A 148 7.88 18.41 -6.96
CA MET A 148 6.54 18.73 -7.46
C MET A 148 5.79 17.45 -7.84
N LEU A 149 6.48 16.48 -8.46
CA LEU A 149 5.92 15.17 -8.74
C LEU A 149 5.60 14.41 -7.44
N MET A 150 6.54 14.35 -6.50
CA MET A 150 6.34 13.62 -5.24
C MET A 150 5.18 14.17 -4.41
N TYR A 151 5.09 15.50 -4.22
CA TYR A 151 3.99 16.09 -3.45
C TYR A 151 2.63 15.95 -4.13
N SER A 152 2.59 16.04 -5.47
CA SER A 152 1.35 15.81 -6.22
C SER A 152 0.83 14.39 -6.06
N VAL A 153 1.71 13.38 -6.12
CA VAL A 153 1.31 11.98 -5.96
C VAL A 153 0.99 11.68 -4.49
N ALA A 154 1.83 12.13 -3.54
CA ALA A 154 1.63 11.87 -2.12
C ALA A 154 0.32 12.48 -1.59
N SER A 155 -0.05 13.69 -2.02
CA SER A 155 -1.34 14.30 -1.64
C SER A 155 -2.53 13.53 -2.22
N GLY A 156 -2.46 13.06 -3.47
CA GLY A 156 -3.50 12.24 -4.08
C GLY A 156 -3.69 10.90 -3.35
N VAL A 157 -2.60 10.22 -3.03
CA VAL A 157 -2.62 8.94 -2.28
C VAL A 157 -3.16 9.16 -0.86
N ALA A 158 -2.72 10.21 -0.17
CA ALA A 158 -3.16 10.52 1.19
C ALA A 158 -4.67 10.81 1.27
N ILE A 159 -5.22 11.59 0.32
CA ILE A 159 -6.67 11.85 0.22
C ILE A 159 -7.42 10.55 -0.09
N GLY A 160 -6.90 9.73 -1.01
CA GLY A 160 -7.51 8.45 -1.36
C GLY A 160 -7.59 7.49 -0.17
N ILE A 161 -6.51 7.39 0.62
CA ILE A 161 -6.46 6.57 1.83
C ILE A 161 -7.41 7.12 2.90
N ALA A 162 -7.43 8.44 3.12
CA ALA A 162 -8.34 9.10 4.05
C ALA A 162 -9.82 8.83 3.71
N LEU A 163 -10.20 8.92 2.43
CA LEU A 163 -11.54 8.58 1.95
C LEU A 163 -11.84 7.09 2.10
N GLY A 164 -10.88 6.21 1.79
CA GLY A 164 -11.01 4.76 1.94
C GLY A 164 -11.27 4.37 3.40
N ILE A 165 -10.53 4.94 4.34
CA ILE A 165 -10.68 4.68 5.77
C ILE A 165 -11.97 5.30 6.32
N SER A 166 -12.34 6.50 5.88
CA SER A 166 -13.65 7.09 6.22
C SER A 166 -14.81 6.13 5.89
N LYS A 167 -14.73 5.46 4.74
CA LYS A 167 -15.73 4.47 4.30
C LYS A 167 -15.69 3.18 5.13
N LEU A 168 -14.53 2.72 5.56
CA LEU A 168 -14.43 1.55 6.47
C LEU A 168 -15.06 1.83 7.83
N VAL A 169 -14.91 3.05 8.36
CA VAL A 169 -15.45 3.44 9.67
C VAL A 169 -16.94 3.74 9.62
N LEU A 170 -17.42 4.44 8.57
CA LEU A 170 -18.83 4.86 8.45
C LEU A 170 -19.76 3.80 7.84
N GLY A 171 -19.21 2.69 7.31
CA GLY A 171 -20.00 1.56 6.83
C GLY A 171 -20.83 1.80 5.56
N PHE A 172 -20.63 2.91 4.84
CA PHE A 172 -21.33 3.19 3.59
C PHE A 172 -20.93 2.20 2.46
N ASP A 173 -21.86 1.95 1.53
CA ASP A 173 -21.66 1.00 0.42
C ASP A 173 -20.42 1.37 -0.41
N LEU A 174 -19.56 0.37 -0.64
CA LEU A 174 -18.33 0.51 -1.43
C LEU A 174 -18.64 1.06 -2.83
N MET A 175 -19.78 0.67 -3.40
CA MET A 175 -20.16 1.04 -4.75
C MET A 175 -20.43 2.55 -4.87
N MET A 176 -20.96 3.20 -3.83
CA MET A 176 -21.33 4.62 -3.92
C MET A 176 -20.13 5.59 -3.88
N VAL A 177 -19.01 5.18 -3.28
CA VAL A 177 -17.75 5.96 -3.26
C VAL A 177 -16.85 5.60 -4.44
N LEU A 178 -16.78 4.32 -4.81
CA LEU A 178 -15.89 3.84 -5.87
C LEU A 178 -16.36 4.27 -7.26
N LEU A 179 -17.67 4.29 -7.50
CA LEU A 179 -18.28 4.58 -8.81
C LEU A 179 -18.05 6.03 -9.28
N PRO A 180 -18.24 7.09 -8.45
CA PRO A 180 -17.87 8.44 -8.85
C PRO A 180 -16.36 8.63 -9.01
N LEU A 181 -15.53 7.98 -8.17
CA LEU A 181 -14.08 8.09 -8.25
C LEU A 181 -13.52 7.43 -9.52
N TYR A 182 -14.06 6.27 -9.89
CA TYR A 182 -13.73 5.59 -11.15
C TYR A 182 -14.27 6.38 -12.35
N GLY A 183 -15.45 6.99 -12.21
CA GLY A 183 -16.02 7.90 -13.20
C GLY A 183 -15.09 9.08 -13.49
N VAL A 184 -14.61 9.79 -12.47
CA VAL A 184 -13.62 10.88 -12.63
C VAL A 184 -12.31 10.35 -13.22
N GLY A 185 -11.84 9.18 -12.77
CA GLY A 185 -10.61 8.56 -13.23
C GLY A 185 -10.63 8.19 -14.73
N ILE A 186 -11.77 7.75 -15.25
CA ILE A 186 -11.95 7.47 -16.69
C ILE A 186 -12.20 8.76 -17.47
N CYS A 187 -12.95 9.69 -16.89
CA CYS A 187 -13.35 10.93 -17.55
C CYS A 187 -12.15 11.87 -17.77
N SER A 188 -11.24 11.98 -16.80
CA SER A 188 -10.06 12.86 -16.89
C SER A 188 -9.16 12.61 -18.11
N PRO A 189 -8.68 11.37 -18.39
CA PRO A 189 -7.92 11.10 -19.61
C PRO A 189 -8.76 11.25 -20.88
N LEU A 190 -10.08 10.97 -20.85
CA LEU A 190 -10.95 11.15 -22.00
C LEU A 190 -11.10 12.63 -22.39
N TYR A 191 -11.18 13.54 -21.40
CA TYR A 191 -11.19 14.98 -21.64
C TYR A 191 -9.85 15.50 -22.14
N LEU A 192 -8.74 14.97 -21.63
CA LEU A 192 -7.40 15.34 -22.10
C LEU A 192 -7.15 14.88 -23.55
N GLN A 193 -7.64 13.69 -23.91
CA GLN A 193 -7.50 13.12 -25.26
C GLN A 193 -8.47 13.74 -26.27
N ARG A 194 -9.56 14.39 -25.82
CA ARG A 194 -10.50 15.16 -26.66
C ARG A 194 -9.99 16.56 -27.00
N SER A 195 -8.98 17.07 -26.26
CA SER A 195 -8.40 18.40 -26.45
C SER A 195 -7.12 18.42 -27.31
N LEU A 196 -6.66 17.27 -27.78
CA LEU A 196 -5.55 17.08 -28.73
C LEU A 196 -6.13 16.68 -30.10
#